data_AF-A0A7W1G126-F1
#
_entry.id   AF-A0A7W1G126-F1
#
_cell.length_a   1.000
_cell.length_b   1.000
_cell.length_c   1.000
_cell.angle_alpha   90.00
_cell.angle_beta   90.00
_cell.angle_gamma   90.00
#
_symmetry.space_group_name_H-M   'P 1'
#
loop_
_entity.id
_entity.type
_entity.pdbx_description
1 polymer ?
#
loop_
_entity_poly.entity_id
_entity_poly.type
_entity_poly.pdbx_seq_one_letter_code
_entity_poly.pdbx_strand_id
1 'polypeptide(L)'
;MDEFAQIFAQFQDHLAPRLDMYEQAIYLYIFRHTLVDGKTDVVIGFKSARKKLAFGVGKAGTAPSEHSIYEKLRSLEAKGCIKILGSEHSGTRLKVILPSEMPNLLPVVQSISLANLDELDFFSVPENRKLILEREKWECFYCLTKLDENNHVIEHVVSRPEGSNSYRNVVAACRRCNNRKGATAADDFMRALYREGILSGEEFPVRLSLIPRLIGGELKPVLG
;
A
#
# COMPACT_ATOMS: atom_id res chain seq x y z
N MET A 1 5.16 0.18 6.19
CA MET A 1 4.28 1.23 5.66
C MET A 1 3.88 2.10 6.84
N ASP A 2 3.84 3.43 6.69
CA ASP A 2 3.37 4.33 7.75
C ASP A 2 1.90 4.03 8.06
N GLU A 3 1.58 3.69 9.32
CA GLU A 3 0.22 3.33 9.76
C GLU A 3 -0.78 4.43 9.42
N PHE A 4 -0.36 5.70 9.54
CA PHE A 4 -1.18 6.83 9.18
C PHE A 4 -1.46 6.89 7.67
N ALA A 5 -0.44 6.62 6.85
CA ALA A 5 -0.58 6.59 5.40
C ALA A 5 -1.55 5.48 4.95
N GLN A 6 -1.52 4.31 5.62
CA GLN A 6 -2.45 3.22 5.34
C GLN A 6 -3.89 3.60 5.70
N ILE A 7 -4.12 4.18 6.88
CA ILE A 7 -5.45 4.64 7.29
C ILE A 7 -5.98 5.71 6.34
N PHE A 8 -5.12 6.65 5.94
CA PHE A 8 -5.50 7.72 5.01
C PHE A 8 -5.87 7.18 3.63
N ALA A 9 -5.10 6.23 3.08
CA ALA A 9 -5.43 5.57 1.82
C ALA A 9 -6.78 4.83 1.91
N GLN A 10 -6.99 4.04 2.97
CA GLN A 10 -8.27 3.36 3.20
C GLN A 10 -9.45 4.33 3.32
N PHE A 11 -9.25 5.47 3.99
CA PHE A 11 -10.25 6.53 4.05
C PHE A 11 -10.56 7.07 2.65
N GLN A 12 -9.54 7.48 1.89
CA GLN A 12 -9.69 8.12 0.59
C GLN A 12 -10.33 7.19 -0.44
N ASP A 13 -9.90 5.93 -0.49
CA ASP A 13 -10.26 4.99 -1.54
C ASP A 13 -11.60 4.28 -1.27
N HIS A 14 -11.99 4.12 0.01
CA HIS A 14 -13.13 3.28 0.38
C HIS A 14 -14.19 3.97 1.25
N LEU A 15 -13.79 4.84 2.19
CA LEU A 15 -14.75 5.50 3.09
C LEU A 15 -15.31 6.79 2.50
N ALA A 16 -14.43 7.69 2.04
CA ALA A 16 -14.79 9.01 1.51
C ALA A 16 -15.84 8.95 0.39
N PRO A 17 -15.80 8.01 -0.58
CA PRO A 17 -16.82 7.92 -1.63
C PRO A 17 -18.25 7.63 -1.12
N ARG A 18 -18.40 7.16 0.13
CA ARG A 18 -19.69 6.84 0.77
C ARG A 18 -20.19 7.97 1.70
N LEU A 19 -19.40 9.02 1.84
CA LEU A 19 -19.66 10.15 2.72
C LEU A 19 -19.85 11.43 1.90
N ASP A 20 -20.79 12.28 2.32
CA ASP A 20 -20.87 13.63 1.78
C ASP A 20 -19.75 14.53 2.35
N MET A 21 -19.59 15.72 1.76
CA MET A 21 -18.52 16.65 2.15
C MET A 21 -18.56 17.06 3.63
N TYR A 22 -19.75 17.15 4.23
CA TYR A 22 -19.88 17.51 5.64
C TYR A 22 -19.49 16.34 6.54
N GLU A 23 -19.95 15.13 6.19
CA GLU A 23 -19.61 13.90 6.89
C GLU A 23 -18.09 13.66 6.86
N GLN A 24 -17.44 13.80 5.71
CA GLN A 24 -15.99 13.68 5.58
C GLN A 24 -15.25 14.69 6.46
N ALA A 25 -15.64 15.97 6.43
CA ALA A 25 -15.01 17.02 7.24
C ALA A 25 -15.18 16.79 8.75
N ILE A 26 -16.37 16.34 9.19
CA ILE A 26 -16.64 16.01 10.59
C ILE A 26 -15.82 14.78 11.01
N TYR A 27 -15.81 13.72 10.20
CA TYR A 27 -15.05 12.49 10.46
C TYR A 27 -13.56 12.79 10.64
N LEU A 28 -12.94 13.49 9.69
CA LEU A 28 -11.52 13.84 9.73
C LEU A 28 -11.16 14.73 10.93
N TYR A 29 -12.08 15.59 11.36
CA TYR A 29 -11.88 16.43 12.56
C TYR A 29 -11.91 15.62 13.85
N ILE A 30 -12.87 14.69 13.98
CA ILE A 30 -12.92 13.76 15.12
C ILE A 30 -11.66 12.90 15.12
N PHE A 31 -11.26 12.38 13.96
CA PHE A 31 -10.04 11.60 13.77
C PHE A 31 -8.78 12.35 14.22
N ARG A 32 -8.62 13.61 13.81
CA ARG A 32 -7.51 14.48 14.24
C ARG A 32 -7.47 14.67 15.76
N HIS A 33 -8.62 14.74 16.42
CA HIS A 33 -8.68 14.97 17.88
C HIS A 33 -8.79 13.67 18.70
N THR A 34 -8.70 12.51 18.06
CA THR A 34 -8.69 11.18 18.69
C THR A 34 -7.36 10.48 18.41
N LEU A 35 -7.23 9.84 17.25
CA LEU A 35 -6.10 8.98 16.91
C LEU A 35 -4.76 9.71 16.89
N VAL A 36 -4.71 10.91 16.29
CA VAL A 36 -3.47 11.69 16.22
C VAL A 36 -2.99 12.13 17.60
N ASP A 37 -3.91 12.24 18.57
CA ASP A 37 -3.60 12.55 19.97
C ASP A 37 -3.43 11.27 20.83
N GLY A 38 -3.51 10.06 20.24
CA GLY A 38 -3.41 8.78 20.94
C GLY A 38 -4.61 8.44 21.85
N LYS A 39 -5.78 9.05 21.61
CA LYS A 39 -6.99 8.88 22.45
C LYS A 39 -7.99 7.91 21.82
N THR A 40 -8.73 7.21 22.68
CA THR A 40 -9.82 6.28 22.28
C THR A 40 -11.11 6.99 21.92
N ASP A 41 -11.35 8.16 22.51
CA ASP A 41 -12.54 8.98 22.35
C ASP A 41 -12.20 10.45 22.63
N VAL A 42 -13.11 11.35 22.23
CA VAL A 42 -12.95 12.78 22.36
C VAL A 42 -14.28 13.46 22.71
N VAL A 43 -14.23 14.53 23.49
CA VAL A 43 -15.38 15.41 23.72
C VAL A 43 -15.25 16.64 22.84
N ILE A 44 -16.23 16.87 21.96
CA ILE A 44 -16.22 17.99 21.01
C ILE A 44 -17.46 18.87 21.20
N GLY A 45 -17.23 20.15 21.50
CA GLY A 45 -18.27 21.18 21.51
C GLY A 45 -18.54 21.73 20.12
N PHE A 46 -19.49 21.14 19.38
CA PHE A 46 -19.75 21.48 17.97
C PHE A 46 -20.23 22.92 17.71
N LYS A 47 -20.78 23.60 18.72
CA LYS A 47 -21.05 25.04 18.67
C LYS A 47 -19.81 25.86 18.31
N SER A 48 -18.66 25.48 18.84
CA SER A 48 -17.37 26.13 18.55
C SER A 48 -16.61 25.43 17.41
N ALA A 49 -16.65 24.10 17.37
CA ALA A 49 -15.89 23.31 16.39
C ALA A 49 -16.36 23.53 14.95
N ARG A 50 -17.65 23.83 14.72
CA ARG A 50 -18.20 24.11 13.38
C ARG A 50 -17.52 25.25 12.62
N LYS A 51 -16.79 26.13 13.32
CA LYS A 51 -15.99 27.22 12.74
C LYS A 51 -14.57 26.78 12.33
N LYS A 52 -14.10 25.64 12.84
CA LYS A 52 -12.76 25.07 12.62
C LYS A 52 -12.78 23.84 11.72
N LEU A 53 -13.96 23.27 11.49
CA LEU A 53 -14.16 22.17 10.55
C LEU A 53 -13.79 22.60 9.13
N ALA A 54 -13.36 21.63 8.32
CA ALA A 54 -12.91 21.83 6.94
C ALA A 54 -14.09 22.06 5.96
N PHE A 55 -15.03 22.94 6.31
CA PHE A 55 -16.16 23.32 5.43
C PHE A 55 -15.82 24.46 4.46
N GLY A 56 -14.62 25.03 4.57
CA GLY A 56 -14.19 26.18 3.77
C GLY A 56 -14.91 27.48 4.15
N VAL A 57 -14.77 28.51 3.30
CA VAL A 57 -15.51 29.76 3.43
C VAL A 57 -16.89 29.55 2.81
N GLY A 58 -17.91 29.31 3.65
CA GLY A 58 -19.28 29.11 3.20
C GLY A 58 -19.86 30.32 2.45
N LYS A 59 -21.10 30.23 1.99
CA LYS A 59 -21.82 31.38 1.43
C LYS A 59 -21.88 32.48 2.51
N ALA A 60 -21.26 33.64 2.22
CA ALA A 60 -21.06 34.74 3.17
C ALA A 60 -20.18 34.44 4.40
N GLY A 61 -19.28 33.44 4.35
CA GLY A 61 -18.33 33.14 5.44
C GLY A 61 -18.97 32.58 6.70
N THR A 62 -20.22 32.11 6.61
CA THR A 62 -20.95 31.57 7.76
C THR A 62 -20.72 30.07 7.92
N ALA A 63 -20.44 29.65 9.16
CA ALA A 63 -20.33 28.24 9.50
C ALA A 63 -21.71 27.55 9.46
N PRO A 64 -21.78 26.24 9.18
CA PRO A 64 -23.03 25.49 9.12
C PRO A 64 -23.83 25.59 10.41
N SER A 65 -25.15 25.46 10.32
CA SER A 65 -26.02 25.49 11.51
C SER A 65 -25.69 24.32 12.45
N GLU A 66 -25.89 24.52 13.75
CA GLU A 66 -25.67 23.44 14.74
C GLU A 66 -26.56 22.24 14.42
N HIS A 67 -27.81 22.48 14.00
CA HIS A 67 -28.74 21.43 13.59
C HIS A 67 -28.16 20.56 12.47
N SER A 68 -27.62 21.17 11.42
CA SER A 68 -27.00 20.44 10.31
C SER A 68 -25.84 19.57 10.77
N ILE A 69 -25.02 20.04 11.71
CA ILE A 69 -23.93 19.25 12.29
C ILE A 69 -24.46 18.01 13.02
N TYR A 70 -25.46 18.18 13.88
CA TYR A 70 -26.04 17.05 14.62
C TYR A 70 -26.78 16.05 13.71
N GLU A 71 -27.39 16.50 12.62
CA GLU A 71 -27.90 15.61 11.59
C GLU A 71 -26.79 14.77 10.95
N LYS A 72 -25.65 15.39 10.60
CA LYS A 72 -24.50 14.66 10.03
C LYS A 72 -23.81 13.73 11.02
N LEU A 73 -23.76 14.08 12.31
CA LEU A 73 -23.27 13.17 13.36
C LEU A 73 -24.14 11.91 13.45
N ARG A 74 -25.47 12.05 13.44
CA ARG A 74 -26.39 10.91 13.40
C ARG A 74 -26.24 10.07 12.13
N SER A 75 -26.04 10.71 10.97
CA SER A 75 -25.78 10.01 9.72
C SER A 75 -24.47 9.22 9.75
N LEU A 76 -23.40 9.81 10.29
CA LEU A 76 -22.11 9.13 10.47
C LEU A 76 -22.20 7.92 11.40
N GLU A 77 -22.95 8.04 12.50
CA GLU A 77 -23.19 6.93 13.42
C GLU A 77 -24.00 5.82 12.75
N ALA A 78 -25.06 6.16 11.99
CA ALA A 78 -25.85 5.20 11.23
C ALA A 78 -25.02 4.46 10.17
N LYS A 79 -24.01 5.13 9.59
CA LYS A 79 -23.04 4.54 8.65
C LYS A 79 -21.92 3.76 9.37
N GLY A 80 -21.91 3.70 10.70
CA GLY A 80 -20.90 3.00 11.49
C GLY A 80 -19.52 3.68 11.51
N CYS A 81 -19.43 4.94 11.10
CA CYS A 81 -18.16 5.69 11.01
C CYS A 81 -17.72 6.25 12.37
N ILE A 82 -18.69 6.51 13.26
CA ILE A 82 -18.44 7.02 14.62
C ILE A 82 -19.40 6.33 15.60
N LYS A 83 -19.12 6.44 16.90
CA LYS A 83 -20.06 6.13 17.98
C LYS A 83 -20.26 7.36 18.87
N ILE A 84 -21.50 7.72 19.13
CA ILE A 84 -21.86 8.77 20.08
C ILE A 84 -21.96 8.14 21.47
N LEU A 85 -21.01 8.46 22.34
CA LEU A 85 -20.92 7.87 23.68
C LEU A 85 -21.77 8.61 24.72
N GLY A 86 -22.01 9.91 24.51
CA GLY A 86 -22.85 10.69 25.42
C GLY A 86 -22.75 12.20 25.20
N SER A 87 -23.58 12.94 25.95
CA SER A 87 -23.58 14.39 25.98
C SER A 87 -23.02 14.88 27.31
N GLU A 88 -22.04 15.78 27.24
CA GLU A 88 -21.37 16.41 28.38
C GLU A 88 -21.57 17.93 28.33
N HIS A 89 -21.35 18.62 29.46
CA HIS A 89 -21.47 20.08 29.52
C HIS A 89 -20.55 20.79 28.50
N SER A 90 -19.39 20.21 28.20
CA SER A 90 -18.39 20.76 27.28
C SER A 90 -18.61 20.35 25.81
N GLY A 91 -19.51 19.41 25.52
CA GLY A 91 -19.75 18.93 24.16
C GLY A 91 -20.25 17.49 24.08
N THR A 92 -20.12 16.89 22.91
CA THR A 92 -20.53 15.50 22.66
C THR A 92 -19.31 14.59 22.75
N ARG A 93 -19.38 13.51 23.54
CA ARG A 93 -18.34 12.48 23.58
C ARG A 93 -18.52 11.51 22.42
N LEU A 94 -17.48 11.36 21.62
CA LEU A 94 -17.49 10.61 20.37
C LEU A 94 -16.27 9.70 20.28
N LYS A 95 -16.46 8.53 19.67
CA LYS A 95 -15.38 7.65 19.22
C LYS A 95 -15.40 7.54 17.70
N VAL A 96 -14.23 7.65 17.06
CA VAL A 96 -14.08 7.36 15.62
C VAL A 96 -13.92 5.86 15.42
N ILE A 97 -14.47 5.33 14.31
CA ILE A 97 -14.26 3.97 13.86
C ILE A 97 -13.38 4.02 12.61
N LEU A 98 -12.29 3.27 12.59
CA LEU A 98 -11.35 3.24 11.48
C LEU A 98 -11.91 2.47 10.29
N PRO A 99 -11.50 2.77 9.05
CA PRO A 99 -11.91 2.01 7.88
C PRO A 99 -11.69 0.49 8.02
N SER A 100 -10.60 0.09 8.68
CA SER A 100 -10.27 -1.32 8.96
C SER A 100 -11.17 -1.99 10.00
N GLU A 101 -11.84 -1.21 10.86
CA GLU A 101 -12.78 -1.69 11.87
C GLU A 101 -14.22 -1.78 11.32
N MET A 102 -14.47 -1.25 10.12
CA MET A 102 -15.80 -1.21 9.52
C MET A 102 -16.09 -2.48 8.70
N PRO A 103 -17.21 -3.19 8.97
CA PRO A 103 -17.56 -4.40 8.24
C PRO A 103 -17.88 -4.08 6.77
N ASN A 104 -17.36 -4.90 5.85
CA ASN A 104 -17.58 -4.83 4.41
C ASN A 104 -17.17 -3.50 3.75
N LEU A 105 -16.36 -2.67 4.41
CA LEU A 105 -15.89 -1.41 3.83
C LEU A 105 -14.71 -1.63 2.88
N LEU A 106 -13.70 -2.36 3.37
CA LEU A 106 -12.51 -2.70 2.61
C LEU A 106 -12.79 -3.98 1.79
N PRO A 107 -12.28 -4.06 0.55
CA PRO A 107 -12.27 -5.34 -0.16
C PRO A 107 -11.54 -6.36 0.73
N VAL A 108 -12.09 -7.57 0.85
CA VAL A 108 -11.42 -8.67 1.54
C VAL A 108 -10.07 -8.81 0.85
N VAL A 109 -9.00 -8.38 1.54
CA VAL A 109 -7.65 -8.70 1.12
C VAL A 109 -7.59 -10.22 1.24
N GLN A 110 -7.75 -10.91 0.12
CA GLN A 110 -7.48 -12.33 0.09
C GLN A 110 -6.03 -12.46 0.51
N SER A 111 -5.81 -12.97 1.72
CA SER A 111 -4.50 -13.46 2.11
C SER A 111 -4.17 -14.54 1.09
N ILE A 112 -3.37 -14.21 0.09
CA ILE A 112 -2.93 -15.15 -0.94
C ILE A 112 -2.18 -16.23 -0.18
N SER A 113 -2.80 -17.41 -0.03
CA SER A 113 -2.15 -18.54 0.59
C SER A 113 -0.91 -18.93 -0.24
N LEU A 114 0.06 -19.60 0.36
CA LEU A 114 1.25 -20.11 -0.34
C LEU A 114 0.93 -20.94 -1.59
N ALA A 115 -0.25 -21.57 -1.65
CA ALA A 115 -0.72 -22.32 -2.82
C ALA A 115 -1.11 -21.42 -4.01
N ASN A 116 -1.54 -20.18 -3.75
CA ASN A 116 -1.95 -19.24 -4.79
C ASN A 116 -0.75 -18.48 -5.40
N LEU A 117 0.39 -18.39 -4.72
CA LEU A 117 1.54 -17.61 -5.21
C LEU A 117 2.07 -18.12 -6.55
N ASP A 118 2.09 -19.43 -6.77
CA ASP A 118 2.61 -20.00 -8.02
C ASP A 118 1.70 -19.71 -9.23
N GLU A 119 0.42 -19.41 -8.98
CA GLU A 119 -0.60 -19.12 -10.00
C GLU A 119 -0.71 -17.63 -10.34
N LEU A 120 -0.12 -16.74 -9.52
CA LEU A 120 -0.16 -15.30 -9.77
C LEU A 120 0.77 -14.90 -10.91
N ASP A 121 0.31 -13.93 -11.69
CA ASP A 121 1.11 -13.30 -12.73
C ASP A 121 1.93 -12.14 -12.14
N PHE A 122 3.23 -12.38 -11.92
CA PHE A 122 4.18 -11.37 -11.43
C PHE A 122 4.83 -10.56 -12.56
N PHE A 123 4.50 -10.84 -13.82
CA PHE A 123 5.03 -10.12 -14.97
C PHE A 123 4.04 -9.12 -15.56
N SER A 124 2.75 -9.43 -15.63
CA SER A 124 1.74 -8.59 -16.31
C SER A 124 1.01 -7.65 -15.36
N VAL A 125 0.86 -8.03 -14.08
CA VAL A 125 0.08 -7.28 -13.07
C VAL A 125 1.00 -6.29 -12.33
N PRO A 126 0.81 -4.97 -12.46
CA PRO A 126 1.69 -3.95 -11.87
C PRO A 126 1.91 -4.09 -10.36
N GLU A 127 0.84 -4.42 -9.61
CA GLU A 127 0.86 -4.59 -8.16
C GLU A 127 1.80 -5.74 -7.76
N ASN A 128 1.77 -6.84 -8.51
CA ASN A 128 2.62 -8.00 -8.26
C ASN A 128 4.08 -7.72 -8.64
N ARG A 129 4.35 -6.90 -9.66
CA ARG A 129 5.73 -6.49 -10.02
C ARG A 129 6.43 -5.80 -8.87
N LYS A 130 5.70 -4.99 -8.09
CA LYS A 130 6.25 -4.31 -6.91
C LYS A 130 6.76 -5.30 -5.85
N LEU A 131 6.06 -6.42 -5.66
CA LEU A 131 6.47 -7.47 -4.73
C LEU A 131 7.80 -8.12 -5.13
N ILE A 132 8.08 -8.21 -6.43
CA ILE A 132 9.37 -8.68 -6.96
C ILE A 132 10.46 -7.64 -6.64
N LEU A 133 10.23 -6.35 -6.96
CA LEU A 133 11.17 -5.27 -6.63
C LEU A 133 11.54 -5.24 -5.13
N GLU A 134 10.56 -5.41 -4.26
CA GLU A 134 10.77 -5.47 -2.81
C GLU A 134 11.56 -6.72 -2.39
N ARG A 135 11.30 -7.88 -2.99
CA ARG A 135 12.07 -9.12 -2.77
C ARG A 135 13.55 -8.93 -3.08
N GLU A 136 13.88 -8.25 -4.18
CA GLU A 136 15.26 -7.93 -4.54
C GLU A 136 15.83 -6.70 -3.81
N LYS A 137 15.08 -6.09 -2.89
CA LYS A 137 15.48 -4.87 -2.17
C LYS A 137 15.84 -3.71 -3.10
N TRP A 138 15.13 -3.60 -4.23
CA TRP A 138 15.39 -2.60 -5.25
C TRP A 138 16.84 -2.66 -5.78
N GLU A 139 17.37 -3.86 -5.98
CA GLU A 139 18.67 -4.10 -6.61
C GLU A 139 18.50 -5.03 -7.81
N CYS A 140 19.28 -4.80 -8.87
CA CYS A 140 19.30 -5.69 -10.02
C CYS A 140 19.72 -7.10 -9.57
N PHE A 141 18.88 -8.09 -9.88
CA PHE A 141 19.13 -9.50 -9.56
C PHE A 141 20.50 -9.96 -10.07
N TYR A 142 20.91 -9.47 -11.25
CA TYR A 142 22.15 -9.85 -11.91
C TYR A 142 23.37 -9.04 -11.48
N CYS A 143 23.29 -7.71 -11.51
CA CYS A 143 24.48 -6.84 -11.39
C CYS A 143 24.48 -5.92 -10.18
N LEU A 144 23.57 -6.11 -9.21
CA LEU A 144 23.52 -5.37 -7.94
C LEU A 144 23.25 -3.86 -8.03
N THR A 145 23.16 -3.30 -9.24
CA THR A 145 22.85 -1.87 -9.44
C THR A 145 21.51 -1.53 -8.80
N LYS A 146 21.47 -0.42 -8.06
CA LYS A 146 20.25 0.11 -7.45
C LYS A 146 19.18 0.40 -8.49
N LEU A 147 17.98 -0.04 -8.20
CA LEU A 147 16.81 0.14 -9.03
C LEU A 147 15.95 1.27 -8.51
N ASP A 148 15.30 1.96 -9.45
CA ASP A 148 14.31 3.00 -9.21
C ASP A 148 13.15 2.85 -10.19
N GLU A 149 12.13 3.71 -10.06
CA GLU A 149 10.95 3.71 -10.93
C GLU A 149 11.28 3.91 -12.42
N ASN A 150 12.43 4.50 -12.75
CA ASN A 150 12.82 4.83 -14.12
C ASN A 150 13.68 3.74 -14.79
N ASN A 151 14.41 2.95 -14.00
CA ASN A 151 15.43 2.04 -14.51
C ASN A 151 15.12 0.54 -14.32
N HIS A 152 14.10 0.21 -13.53
CA HIS A 152 13.71 -1.18 -13.27
C HIS A 152 12.94 -1.79 -14.45
N VAL A 153 13.10 -3.09 -14.59
CA VAL A 153 12.25 -3.96 -15.41
C VAL A 153 12.05 -5.28 -14.69
N ILE A 154 10.94 -5.96 -14.97
CA ILE A 154 10.75 -7.35 -14.56
C ILE A 154 11.19 -8.23 -15.72
N GLU A 155 12.10 -9.14 -15.44
CA GLU A 155 12.78 -9.96 -16.45
C GLU A 155 12.58 -11.44 -16.17
N HIS A 156 12.36 -12.22 -17.22
CA HIS A 156 12.29 -13.68 -17.15
C HIS A 156 13.69 -14.30 -17.07
N VAL A 157 13.89 -15.17 -16.09
CA VAL A 157 15.10 -15.98 -15.93
C VAL A 157 15.16 -17.02 -17.06
N VAL A 158 14.08 -17.77 -17.26
CA VAL A 158 13.83 -18.59 -18.45
C VAL A 158 12.88 -17.83 -19.37
N SER A 159 13.34 -17.51 -20.58
CA SER A 159 12.55 -16.76 -21.57
C SER A 159 11.30 -17.53 -22.03
N ARG A 160 10.34 -16.82 -22.61
CA ARG A 160 9.17 -17.43 -23.26
C ARG A 160 9.56 -18.11 -24.57
N PRO A 161 8.83 -19.16 -25.02
CA PRO A 161 7.58 -19.69 -24.46
C PRO A 161 7.73 -20.65 -23.27
N GLU A 162 8.94 -21.08 -22.92
CA GLU A 162 9.17 -22.10 -21.90
C GLU A 162 8.98 -21.55 -20.46
N GLY A 163 9.28 -20.28 -20.24
CA GLY A 163 9.18 -19.62 -18.94
C GLY A 163 7.78 -19.15 -18.56
N SER A 164 7.44 -19.32 -17.28
CA SER A 164 6.19 -18.81 -16.69
C SER A 164 6.32 -17.37 -16.17
N ASN A 165 5.19 -16.75 -15.85
CA ASN A 165 5.12 -15.45 -15.18
C ASN A 165 5.14 -15.54 -13.64
N SER A 166 5.37 -16.73 -13.08
CA SER A 166 5.42 -16.94 -11.62
C SER A 166 6.65 -16.27 -11.01
N TYR A 167 6.58 -15.95 -9.71
CA TYR A 167 7.71 -15.42 -8.93
C TYR A 167 8.95 -16.32 -8.99
N ARG A 168 8.80 -17.62 -9.32
CA ARG A 168 9.90 -18.57 -9.49
C ARG A 168 10.70 -18.37 -10.78
N ASN A 169 10.20 -17.57 -11.71
CA ASN A 169 10.84 -17.34 -13.02
C ASN A 169 11.05 -15.87 -13.36
N VAL A 170 10.49 -14.94 -12.60
CA VAL A 170 10.71 -13.49 -12.82
C VAL A 170 11.53 -12.86 -11.72
N VAL A 171 12.34 -11.87 -12.09
CA VAL A 171 13.23 -11.11 -11.19
C VAL A 171 13.24 -9.63 -11.55
N ALA A 172 13.57 -8.76 -10.60
CA ALA A 172 13.90 -7.37 -10.89
C ALA A 172 15.29 -7.25 -11.53
N ALA A 173 15.36 -6.54 -12.64
CA ALA A 173 16.60 -6.27 -13.35
C ALA A 173 16.69 -4.81 -13.77
N CYS A 174 17.91 -4.33 -14.04
CA CYS A 174 18.10 -3.04 -14.69
C CYS A 174 17.95 -3.19 -16.21
N ARG A 175 17.52 -2.12 -16.90
CA ARG A 175 17.40 -2.11 -18.37
C ARG A 175 18.66 -2.59 -19.10
N ARG A 176 19.85 -2.26 -18.56
CA ARG A 176 21.14 -2.71 -19.12
C ARG A 176 21.28 -4.23 -19.09
N CYS A 177 20.94 -4.87 -17.97
CA CYS A 177 21.04 -6.34 -17.87
C CYS A 177 20.00 -7.01 -18.76
N ASN A 178 18.76 -6.56 -18.72
CA ASN A 178 17.68 -7.10 -19.55
C ASN A 178 18.01 -7.08 -21.05
N ASN A 179 18.52 -5.95 -21.55
CA ASN A 179 18.90 -5.83 -22.96
C ASN A 179 20.10 -6.71 -23.34
N ARG A 180 21.00 -6.99 -22.38
CA ARG A 180 22.22 -7.75 -22.63
C ARG A 180 22.04 -9.25 -22.48
N LYS A 181 21.19 -9.71 -21.54
CA LYS A 181 20.89 -11.14 -21.36
C LYS A 181 20.21 -11.68 -22.61
N GLY A 182 19.18 -10.99 -23.10
CA GLY A 182 18.39 -11.46 -24.25
C GLY A 182 17.90 -12.91 -24.04
N ALA A 183 18.27 -13.80 -24.96
CA ALA A 183 17.93 -15.23 -24.89
C ALA A 183 18.95 -16.09 -24.12
N THR A 184 20.03 -15.50 -23.59
CA THR A 184 21.06 -16.24 -22.84
C THR A 184 20.48 -16.75 -21.52
N ALA A 185 20.89 -17.96 -21.13
CA ALA A 185 20.56 -18.53 -19.84
C ALA A 185 21.10 -17.63 -18.70
N ALA A 186 20.32 -17.48 -17.63
CA ALA A 186 20.64 -16.55 -16.56
C ALA A 186 21.99 -16.83 -15.88
N ASP A 187 22.35 -18.10 -15.74
CA ASP A 187 23.61 -18.54 -15.15
C ASP A 187 24.81 -18.22 -16.05
N ASP A 188 24.68 -18.46 -17.37
CA ASP A 188 25.68 -18.07 -18.35
C ASP A 188 25.85 -16.55 -18.44
N PHE A 189 24.75 -15.80 -18.33
CA PHE A 189 24.81 -14.36 -18.27
C PHE A 189 25.54 -13.86 -17.01
N MET A 190 25.29 -14.46 -15.84
CA MET A 190 26.06 -14.14 -14.62
C MET A 190 27.55 -14.47 -14.78
N ARG A 191 27.91 -15.57 -15.43
CA ARG A 191 29.32 -15.90 -15.75
C ARG A 191 29.95 -14.87 -16.69
N ALA A 192 29.18 -14.30 -17.62
CA ALA A 192 29.65 -13.20 -18.47
C ALA A 192 29.89 -11.92 -17.64
N LEU A 193 28.96 -11.54 -16.76
CA LEU A 193 29.12 -10.38 -15.88
C LEU A 193 30.35 -10.51 -14.96
N TYR A 194 30.64 -11.70 -14.46
CA TYR A 194 31.86 -11.96 -13.69
C TYR A 194 33.14 -11.81 -14.53
N ARG A 195 33.16 -12.40 -15.73
CA ARG A 195 34.32 -12.27 -16.65
C ARG A 195 34.60 -10.81 -17.06
N GLU A 196 33.57 -9.98 -17.09
CA GLU A 196 33.66 -8.55 -17.40
C GLU A 196 34.00 -7.68 -16.18
N GLY A 197 34.14 -8.27 -14.99
CA GLY A 197 34.42 -7.54 -13.75
C GLY A 197 33.24 -6.70 -13.24
N ILE A 198 32.02 -6.94 -13.72
CA ILE A 198 30.81 -6.28 -13.20
C ILE A 198 30.40 -6.91 -11.86
N LEU A 199 30.55 -8.23 -11.74
CA LEU A 199 30.43 -8.94 -10.47
C LEU A 199 31.84 -9.22 -9.93
N SER A 200 32.04 -8.98 -8.64
CA SER A 200 33.24 -9.38 -7.93
C SER A 200 33.27 -10.89 -7.66
N GLY A 201 34.44 -11.40 -7.26
CA GLY A 201 34.61 -12.80 -6.86
C GLY A 201 33.78 -13.21 -5.64
N GLU A 202 33.39 -12.25 -4.79
CA GLU A 202 32.52 -12.49 -3.63
C GLU A 202 31.04 -12.48 -4.01
N GLU A 203 30.63 -11.58 -4.92
CA GLU A 203 29.23 -11.44 -5.33
C GLU A 203 28.80 -12.55 -6.29
N PHE A 204 29.68 -12.99 -7.20
CA PHE A 204 29.34 -13.94 -8.24
C PHE A 204 28.81 -15.28 -7.70
N PRO A 205 29.48 -15.97 -6.75
CA PRO A 205 28.98 -17.23 -6.21
C PRO A 205 27.63 -17.07 -5.50
N VAL A 206 27.46 -15.97 -4.75
CA VAL A 206 26.20 -15.66 -4.06
C VAL A 206 25.08 -15.51 -5.07
N ARG A 207 25.28 -14.69 -6.12
CA ARG A 207 24.29 -14.42 -7.15
C ARG A 207 23.94 -15.67 -7.94
N LEU A 208 24.94 -16.46 -8.33
CA LEU A 208 24.74 -17.73 -9.04
C LEU A 208 23.90 -18.72 -8.22
N SER A 209 24.09 -18.75 -6.90
CA SER A 209 23.29 -19.61 -6.00
C SER A 209 21.82 -19.21 -5.90
N LEU A 210 21.47 -17.96 -6.24
CA LEU A 210 20.07 -17.50 -6.17
C LEU A 210 19.21 -18.09 -7.28
N ILE A 211 19.78 -18.44 -8.44
CA ILE A 211 19.03 -19.01 -9.57
C ILE A 211 18.32 -20.33 -9.19
N PRO A 212 19.02 -21.37 -8.70
CA PRO A 212 18.35 -22.61 -8.30
C PRO A 212 17.36 -22.40 -7.14
N ARG A 213 17.65 -21.48 -6.22
CA ARG A 213 16.76 -21.14 -5.09
C ARG A 213 15.48 -20.44 -5.56
N LEU A 214 15.59 -19.57 -6.56
CA LEU A 214 14.46 -18.93 -7.22
C LEU A 214 13.56 -19.98 -7.86
N ILE A 215 14.14 -20.84 -8.70
CA ILE A 215 13.42 -21.91 -9.42
C ILE A 215 12.79 -22.90 -8.42
N GLY A 216 13.50 -23.21 -7.33
CA GLY A 216 13.02 -24.04 -6.22
C GLY A 216 11.91 -23.41 -5.38
N GLY A 217 11.60 -22.12 -5.59
CA GLY A 217 10.55 -21.40 -4.84
C GLY A 217 10.96 -20.99 -3.43
N GLU A 218 12.26 -20.92 -3.13
CA GLU A 218 12.77 -20.45 -1.84
C GLU A 218 12.73 -18.92 -1.74
N LEU A 219 12.87 -18.22 -2.87
CA LEU A 219 12.85 -16.75 -2.95
C LEU A 219 11.41 -16.23 -3.13
N LYS A 220 10.61 -16.37 -2.08
CA LYS A 220 9.21 -15.92 -2.08
C LYS A 220 9.10 -14.41 -1.86
N PRO A 221 8.24 -13.71 -2.61
CA PRO A 221 7.87 -12.33 -2.29
C PRO A 221 7.10 -12.29 -0.96
N VAL A 222 7.31 -11.23 -0.17
CA VAL A 222 6.54 -11.00 1.06
C VAL A 222 5.21 -10.36 0.67
N LEU A 223 4.11 -11.03 1.01
CA LEU A 223 2.78 -10.46 0.87
C LEU A 223 2.51 -9.57 2.09
N GLY A 224 2.23 -8.29 1.85
CA GLY A 224 1.91 -7.30 2.88
C GLY A 224 0.50 -7.39 3.42
#